data_AF-A0A520F273-F1
#
_entry.id   AF-A0A520F273-F1
#
_cell.length_a   1.000
_cell.length_b   1.000
_cell.length_c   1.000
_cell.angle_alpha   90.00
_cell.angle_beta   90.00
_cell.angle_gamma   90.00
#
_symmetry.space_group_name_H-M   'P 1'
#
loop_
_entity.id
_entity.type
_entity.pdbx_description
1 polymer ?
#
loop_
_entity_poly.entity_id
_entity_poly.type
_entity_poly.pdbx_seq_one_letter_code
_entity_poly.pdbx_strand_id
1 'polypeptide(L)'
;RAACTAADRDPDSLVYSNALVLCCGRTEEDIARRAAAIGRDVSELRENGAAGSPAELVDKIGRFGAIGATRVYLQTLDLTDLDHLELVASEVIPQL
;
A
#
# COMPACT_ATOMS: atom_id res chain seq x y z
N ARG A 1 -10.55 -10.74 16.25
CA ARG A 1 -10.61 -10.49 17.71
C ARG A 1 -11.26 -11.65 18.47
N ALA A 2 -12.49 -12.07 18.17
CA ALA A 2 -13.18 -13.19 18.85
C ALA A 2 -12.35 -14.49 18.96
N ALA A 3 -11.60 -14.85 17.92
CA ALA A 3 -10.71 -16.02 17.94
C ALA A 3 -9.61 -15.94 19.02
N CYS A 4 -9.09 -14.74 19.33
CA CYS A 4 -8.10 -14.57 20.41
C CYS A 4 -8.75 -14.82 21.77
N THR A 5 -9.93 -14.23 22.01
CA THR A 5 -10.70 -14.45 23.24
C THR A 5 -11.04 -15.93 23.44
N ALA A 6 -11.47 -16.63 22.37
CA ALA A 6 -11.76 -18.06 22.42
C ALA A 6 -10.53 -18.93 22.73
N ALA A 7 -9.32 -18.42 22.45
CA ALA A 7 -8.04 -19.08 22.71
C ALA A 7 -7.32 -18.53 23.96
N ASP A 8 -8.02 -17.79 24.83
CA ASP A 8 -7.48 -17.14 26.03
C ASP A 8 -6.25 -16.25 25.76
N ARG A 9 -6.28 -15.54 24.63
CA ARG A 9 -5.26 -14.58 24.21
C ARG A 9 -5.85 -13.18 24.18
N ASP A 10 -5.09 -12.20 24.67
CA ASP A 10 -5.42 -10.78 24.55
C ASP A 10 -5.59 -10.38 23.07
N PRO A 11 -6.79 -9.95 22.63
CA PRO A 11 -7.01 -9.49 21.26
C PRO A 11 -6.20 -8.27 20.86
N ASP A 12 -5.80 -7.42 21.82
CA ASP A 12 -5.00 -6.22 21.58
C ASP A 12 -3.50 -6.52 21.40
N SER A 13 -3.08 -7.75 21.70
CA SER A 13 -1.72 -8.23 21.38
C SER A 13 -1.48 -8.47 19.88
N LEU A 14 -2.51 -8.37 19.03
CA LEU A 14 -2.38 -8.54 17.58
C LEU A 14 -1.85 -7.27 16.93
N VAL A 15 -0.78 -7.41 16.15
CA VAL A 15 -0.35 -6.39 15.19
C VAL A 15 -1.10 -6.61 13.89
N TYR A 16 -1.84 -5.60 13.45
CA TYR A 16 -2.54 -5.62 12.16
C TYR A 16 -1.66 -4.98 11.09
N SER A 17 -1.51 -5.70 9.98
CA SER A 17 -0.73 -5.25 8.84
C SER A 17 -1.47 -5.46 7.52
N ASN A 18 -1.18 -4.63 6.53
CA ASN A 18 -1.63 -4.81 5.15
C ASN A 18 -0.45 -5.08 4.23
N ALA A 19 -0.66 -5.87 3.19
CA ALA A 19 0.29 -6.05 2.09
C ALA A 19 -0.40 -5.62 0.80
N LEU A 20 0.19 -4.66 0.10
CA LEU A 20 -0.41 -4.03 -1.08
C LEU A 20 0.61 -4.00 -2.21
N VAL A 21 0.19 -4.36 -3.43
CA VAL A 21 1.01 -4.14 -4.63
C VAL A 21 1.20 -2.65 -4.83
N LEU A 22 2.46 -2.20 -4.96
CA LEU A 22 2.78 -0.79 -5.13
C LEU A 22 2.75 -0.42 -6.63
N CYS A 23 2.02 0.63 -6.97
CA CYS A 23 1.98 1.24 -8.31
C CYS A 23 1.64 2.75 -8.21
N CYS A 24 2.54 3.50 -7.61
CA CYS A 24 2.46 4.95 -7.47
C CYS A 24 3.00 5.66 -8.72
N GLY A 25 2.45 6.83 -9.08
CA GLY A 25 2.99 7.68 -10.15
C GLY A 25 2.62 9.15 -9.96
N ARG A 26 3.33 10.08 -10.59
CA ARG A 26 2.98 11.51 -10.54
C ARG A 26 1.86 11.84 -11.52
N THR A 27 1.78 11.07 -12.60
CA THR A 27 0.74 11.19 -13.63
C THR A 27 0.10 9.84 -13.91
N GLU A 28 -1.02 9.85 -14.66
CA GLU A 28 -1.67 8.63 -15.12
C GLU A 28 -0.76 7.80 -16.03
N GLU A 29 0.10 8.45 -16.81
CA GLU A 29 1.08 7.77 -17.67
C GLU A 29 2.14 7.02 -16.85
N ASP A 30 2.63 7.60 -15.75
CA ASP A 30 3.55 6.91 -14.83
C ASP A 30 2.90 5.64 -14.27
N ILE A 31 1.64 5.76 -13.82
CA ILE A 31 0.88 4.66 -13.24
C ILE A 31 0.65 3.58 -14.29
N ALA A 32 0.23 3.94 -15.50
CA ALA A 32 0.00 3.00 -16.59
C ALA A 32 1.31 2.28 -17.00
N ARG A 33 2.42 3.00 -17.12
CA ARG A 33 3.74 2.43 -17.42
C ARG A 33 4.17 1.42 -16.35
N ARG A 34 4.04 1.78 -15.07
CA ARG A 34 4.42 0.91 -13.95
C ARG A 34 3.52 -0.32 -13.85
N ALA A 35 2.21 -0.16 -14.03
CA ALA A 35 1.26 -1.27 -14.07
C ALA A 35 1.57 -2.25 -15.22
N ALA A 36 1.87 -1.72 -16.42
CA ALA A 36 2.25 -2.52 -17.57
C ALA A 36 3.55 -3.30 -17.34
N ALA A 37 4.56 -2.69 -16.71
CA ALA A 37 5.84 -3.34 -16.40
C ALA A 37 5.69 -4.61 -15.53
N ILE A 38 4.64 -4.66 -14.70
CA ILE A 38 4.35 -5.80 -13.83
C ILE A 38 3.18 -6.66 -14.35
N GLY A 39 2.68 -6.38 -15.55
CA GLY A 39 1.61 -7.14 -16.22
C GLY A 39 0.24 -7.03 -15.54
N ARG A 40 -0.09 -5.85 -14.98
CA ARG A 40 -1.33 -5.63 -14.22
C ARG A 40 -2.16 -4.49 -14.82
N ASP A 41 -3.46 -4.55 -14.57
CA ASP A 41 -4.41 -3.50 -14.95
C ASP A 41 -4.47 -2.39 -13.89
N VAL A 42 -4.55 -1.13 -14.34
CA VAL A 42 -4.54 0.03 -13.44
C VAL A 42 -5.78 0.07 -12.53
N SER A 43 -6.96 -0.27 -13.06
CA SER A 43 -8.20 -0.22 -12.29
C SER A 43 -8.20 -1.30 -11.20
N GLU A 44 -7.73 -2.50 -11.52
CA GLU A 44 -7.57 -3.59 -10.56
C GLU A 44 -6.55 -3.23 -9.46
N LEU A 45 -5.42 -2.61 -9.83
CA LEU A 45 -4.44 -2.13 -8.87
C LEU A 45 -4.97 -1.01 -7.97
N ARG A 46 -5.79 -0.09 -8.48
CA ARG A 46 -6.42 0.96 -7.67
C ARG A 46 -7.41 0.39 -6.67
N GLU A 47 -8.16 -0.64 -7.06
CA GLU A 47 -9.09 -1.33 -6.18
C GLU A 47 -8.33 -2.09 -5.08
N ASN A 48 -7.39 -2.96 -5.45
CA ASN A 48 -6.81 -3.95 -4.52
C ASN A 48 -5.43 -3.58 -3.96
N GLY A 49 -4.64 -2.77 -4.69
CA GLY A 49 -3.26 -2.41 -4.35
C GLY A 49 -3.10 -0.97 -3.82
N ALA A 50 -1.86 -0.53 -3.66
CA ALA A 50 -1.48 0.85 -3.40
C ALA A 50 -1.11 1.50 -4.74
N ALA A 51 -2.12 1.90 -5.51
CA ALA A 51 -1.94 2.48 -6.83
C ALA A 51 -2.64 3.83 -6.99
N GLY A 52 -1.97 4.77 -7.65
CA GLY A 52 -2.43 6.16 -7.76
C GLY A 52 -1.30 7.17 -7.59
N SER A 53 -1.68 8.41 -7.33
CA SER A 53 -0.80 9.50 -6.91
C SER A 53 -0.33 9.32 -5.46
N PRO A 54 0.74 10.03 -5.04
CA PRO A 54 1.18 10.01 -3.64
C PRO A 54 0.06 10.34 -2.64
N ALA A 55 -0.79 11.32 -2.96
CA ALA A 55 -1.92 11.70 -2.11
C ALA A 55 -2.96 10.57 -1.99
N GLU A 56 -3.30 9.91 -3.11
CA GLU A 56 -4.23 8.76 -3.08
C GLU A 56 -3.66 7.58 -2.27
N LEU A 57 -2.34 7.37 -2.33
CA LEU A 57 -1.67 6.36 -1.50
C LEU A 57 -1.75 6.70 -0.02
N VAL A 58 -1.47 7.96 0.37
CA VAL A 58 -1.59 8.43 1.76
C VAL A 58 -3.02 8.24 2.26
N ASP A 59 -4.02 8.66 1.49
CA ASP A 59 -5.43 8.50 1.84
C ASP A 59 -5.83 7.03 1.98
N LYS A 60 -5.36 6.15 1.09
CA LYS A 60 -5.63 4.72 1.16
C LYS A 60 -4.96 4.08 2.38
N ILE A 61 -3.71 4.42 2.67
CA ILE A 61 -2.98 3.93 3.84
C ILE A 61 -3.64 4.43 5.13
N GLY A 62 -4.01 5.71 5.18
CA GLY A 62 -4.70 6.31 6.32
C GLY A 62 -6.01 5.62 6.67
N ARG A 63 -6.79 5.18 5.67
CA ARG A 63 -8.00 4.37 5.89
C ARG A 63 -7.73 3.05 6.59
N PHE A 64 -6.60 2.40 6.30
CA PHE A 64 -6.19 1.20 7.04
C PHE A 64 -5.74 1.54 8.47
N GLY A 65 -5.04 2.66 8.66
CA GLY A 65 -4.69 3.16 9.99
C GLY A 65 -5.91 3.42 10.86
N ALA A 66 -6.96 4.03 10.29
CA ALA A 66 -8.22 4.31 10.99
C ALA A 66 -8.96 3.05 11.51
N ILE A 67 -8.70 1.88 10.91
CA ILE A 67 -9.25 0.59 11.36
C ILE A 67 -8.26 -0.24 12.19
N GLY A 68 -7.15 0.36 12.61
CA GLY A 68 -6.20 -0.21 13.56
C GLY A 68 -5.00 -0.93 12.95
N ALA A 69 -4.77 -0.83 11.63
CA ALA A 69 -3.53 -1.31 11.04
C ALA A 69 -2.36 -0.40 11.42
N THR A 70 -1.25 -0.99 11.87
CA THR A 70 -0.06 -0.24 12.31
C THR A 70 1.17 -0.55 11.45
N ARG A 71 1.02 -1.38 10.42
CA ARG A 71 2.09 -1.75 9.51
C ARG A 71 1.58 -1.94 8.09
N VAL A 72 2.33 -1.45 7.10
CA VAL A 72 2.03 -1.64 5.68
C VAL A 72 3.28 -2.16 4.98
N TYR A 73 3.12 -3.21 4.18
CA TYR A 73 4.13 -3.72 3.27
C TYR A 73 3.73 -3.33 1.84
N LEU A 74 4.58 -2.55 1.19
CA LEU A 74 4.42 -2.15 -0.20
C LEU A 74 5.23 -3.11 -1.08
N GLN A 75 4.53 -3.99 -1.79
CA GLN A 75 5.13 -4.98 -2.68
C GLN A 75 5.54 -4.31 -3.99
N THR A 76 6.84 -4.05 -4.11
CA THR A 76 7.46 -3.54 -5.35
C THR A 76 7.82 -4.73 -6.23
N LEU A 77 7.14 -4.87 -7.37
CA LEU A 77 7.31 -6.03 -8.25
C LEU A 77 8.30 -5.79 -9.40
N ASP A 78 8.42 -4.54 -9.85
CA ASP A 78 9.52 -4.12 -10.71
C ASP A 78 10.66 -3.57 -9.84
N LEU A 79 11.67 -4.40 -9.59
CA LEU A 79 12.82 -4.06 -8.75
C LEU A 79 13.81 -3.11 -9.45
N THR A 80 13.61 -2.80 -10.72
CA THR A 80 14.50 -1.92 -11.49
C THR A 80 14.06 -0.45 -11.46
N ASP A 81 12.78 -0.19 -11.15
CA ASP A 81 12.23 1.18 -11.04
C ASP A 81 12.57 1.80 -9.68
N LEU A 82 13.83 2.21 -9.50
CA LEU A 82 14.28 2.88 -8.28
C LEU A 82 13.61 4.24 -8.06
N ASP A 83 13.26 4.94 -9.13
CA ASP A 83 12.52 6.21 -9.08
C ASP A 83 11.13 6.03 -8.44
N HIS A 84 10.56 4.82 -8.51
CA HIS A 84 9.31 4.48 -7.83
C HIS A 84 9.48 4.43 -6.32
N LEU A 85 10.58 3.83 -5.86
CA LEU A 85 10.92 3.78 -4.43
C LEU A 85 11.26 5.19 -3.92
N GLU A 86 12.02 5.96 -4.69
CA GLU A 86 12.34 7.36 -4.36
C GLU A 86 11.06 8.18 -4.21
N LEU A 87 10.13 8.10 -5.17
CA LEU A 87 8.85 8.82 -5.11
C LEU A 87 8.07 8.52 -3.82
N VAL A 88 7.96 7.25 -3.46
CA VAL A 88 7.26 6.84 -2.22
C VAL A 88 8.00 7.36 -0.99
N ALA A 89 9.33 7.23 -0.96
CA ALA A 89 10.14 7.68 0.16
C ALA A 89 10.10 9.20 0.34
N SER A 90 10.08 9.98 -0.74
CA SER A 90 10.10 11.44 -0.71
C SER A 90 8.73 12.06 -0.49
N GLU A 91 7.65 11.43 -0.98
CA GLU A 91 6.33 12.06 -1.01
C GLU A 91 5.26 11.32 -0.24
N VAL A 92 5.35 10.00 -0.05
CA VAL A 92 4.35 9.26 0.72
C VAL A 92 4.77 9.15 2.18
N ILE A 93 5.98 8.64 2.45
CA ILE A 93 6.44 8.35 3.81
C ILE A 93 6.38 9.56 4.75
N PRO A 94 6.75 10.80 4.37
CA PRO A 94 6.72 11.95 5.28
C PRO A 94 5.32 12.38 5.75
N GLN A 95 4.26 11.82 5.17
CA GLN A 95 2.87 12.16 5.47
C GLN A 95 2.15 11.09 6.33
N LEU A 96 2.82 9.96 6.62
CA LEU A 96 2.23 8.80 7.32
C LEU A 96 2.54 8.78 8.82
#